data_AF-A0A7W9SP26-F1
#
_entry.id   AF-A0A7W9SP26-F1
#
_cell.length_a   1.000
_cell.length_b   1.000
_cell.length_c   1.000
_cell.angle_alpha   90.00
_cell.angle_beta   90.00
_cell.angle_gamma   90.00
#
_symmetry.space_group_name_H-M   'P 1'
#
loop_
_entity.id
_entity.type
_entity.pdbx_description
1 polymer ?
#
loop_
_entity_poly.entity_id
_entity_poly.type
_entity_poly.pdbx_seq_one_letter_code
_entity_poly.pdbx_strand_id
1 'polypeptide(L)'
;MDLLCSANQTVTIDFRSYGDGGFYSYLFTYHPAPRPYLSVREKAAPFLPNPSPEPLADVLLTPAQVQRLQNLIRYYRLPHGSGCTQLKEVAITWLKGDLVLGEEHYKDESCASGYLLDASPHDLAVLHKSPKGRAWRNLPPTPVLSLSRVGEQAKDAAQKGKQQVWLRDIPHSQTEAAIEIRSQRQEEQNTRAAEKRLHRLPGFARLDAQYLLSDFDQSSYMFLESLSKEGAALSMTLKPRRRKRIDQFDWYIPLVHGKPKLTGETFLRQAKRLTDSVASLDWLDRWRQAAPGRTIEATLYGESFLNPDTSSDDPHTLWKTAGLSGSPFAVLTLRRADPSYLSLAVGANEKRSLVLLNFLSKSEQECQAHPLDSLGREKAVRGIVRQTFLLDAQGRP
;
A
#
# COMPACT_ATOMS: atom_id res chain seq x y z
N MET A 1 21.63 -31.47 -7.19
CA MET A 1 22.09 -32.01 -5.89
C MET A 1 20.96 -31.91 -4.89
N ASP A 2 20.59 -33.03 -4.28
CA ASP A 2 19.67 -33.04 -3.15
C ASP A 2 20.41 -32.59 -1.91
N LEU A 3 19.99 -31.46 -1.36
CA LEU A 3 20.69 -30.81 -0.25
C LEU A 3 20.51 -31.57 1.09
N LEU A 4 19.54 -32.48 1.18
CA LEU A 4 19.10 -33.08 2.46
C LEU A 4 19.21 -34.62 2.50
N CYS A 5 20.02 -35.25 1.64
CA CYS A 5 19.94 -36.71 1.38
C CYS A 5 20.98 -37.60 2.08
N SER A 6 21.87 -37.10 2.93
CA SER A 6 22.77 -38.00 3.67
C SER A 6 22.15 -38.40 5.02
N ALA A 7 22.12 -39.71 5.30
CA ALA A 7 21.49 -40.27 6.50
C ALA A 7 22.08 -39.76 7.83
N ASN A 8 23.29 -39.18 7.79
CA ASN A 8 24.02 -38.70 8.97
C ASN A 8 24.21 -37.18 9.00
N GLN A 9 23.58 -36.44 8.08
CA GLN A 9 23.61 -34.97 8.08
C GLN A 9 22.27 -34.42 8.55
N THR A 10 22.35 -33.48 9.48
CA THR A 10 21.21 -32.68 9.92
C THR A 10 21.40 -31.24 9.46
N VAL A 11 20.29 -30.52 9.37
CA VAL A 11 20.29 -29.09 9.04
C VAL A 11 19.53 -28.38 10.13
N THR A 12 20.16 -27.37 10.72
CA THR A 12 19.52 -26.48 11.66
C THR A 12 19.16 -25.18 10.94
N ILE A 13 17.91 -24.75 11.04
CA ILE A 13 17.40 -23.50 10.48
C ILE A 13 16.94 -22.65 11.66
N ASP A 14 17.67 -21.56 11.92
CA ASP A 14 17.26 -20.51 12.84
C ASP A 14 16.43 -19.49 12.07
N PHE A 15 15.11 -19.51 12.29
CA PHE A 15 14.18 -18.64 11.60
C PHE A 15 13.69 -17.55 12.54
N ARG A 16 13.88 -16.30 12.14
CA ARG A 16 13.44 -15.12 12.89
C ARG A 16 12.60 -14.25 11.98
N SER A 17 11.40 -13.92 12.45
CA SER A 17 10.49 -13.02 11.73
C SER A 17 10.20 -11.79 12.59
N TYR A 18 10.38 -10.62 12.00
CA TYR A 18 10.11 -9.31 12.61
C TYR A 18 8.93 -8.64 11.89
N GLY A 19 7.87 -8.29 12.62
CA GLY A 19 6.71 -7.58 12.07
C GLY A 19 5.67 -7.19 13.12
N ASP A 20 4.64 -6.47 12.68
CA ASP A 20 3.59 -5.85 13.52
C ASP A 20 2.72 -6.84 14.31
N GLY A 21 2.93 -8.16 14.16
CA GLY A 21 2.20 -9.24 14.84
C GLY A 21 2.97 -9.99 15.94
N GLY A 22 4.21 -9.59 16.24
CA GLY A 22 5.03 -10.19 17.31
C GLY A 22 6.31 -10.87 16.83
N PHE A 23 7.19 -11.19 17.79
CA PHE A 23 8.46 -11.87 17.55
C PHE A 23 8.25 -13.38 17.57
N TYR A 24 8.39 -14.03 16.41
CA TYR A 24 8.49 -15.50 16.36
C TYR A 24 9.94 -15.87 16.04
N SER A 25 10.56 -16.59 16.96
CA SER A 25 11.88 -17.16 16.76
C SER A 25 11.82 -18.65 17.05
N TYR A 26 12.00 -19.45 16.00
CA TYR A 26 11.99 -20.90 16.09
C TYR A 26 13.34 -21.44 15.61
N LEU A 27 13.80 -22.47 16.28
CA LEU A 27 14.91 -23.29 15.83
C LEU A 27 14.36 -24.61 15.29
N PHE A 28 14.61 -24.88 14.02
CA PHE A 28 14.21 -26.13 13.37
C PHE A 28 15.44 -27.01 13.15
N THR A 29 15.39 -28.27 13.53
CA THR A 29 16.42 -29.26 13.17
C THR A 29 15.80 -30.34 12.31
N TYR A 30 16.27 -30.47 11.08
CA TYR A 30 15.80 -31.48 10.13
C TYR A 30 16.53 -32.81 10.33
N HIS A 31 15.74 -33.88 10.45
CA HIS A 31 16.21 -35.26 10.58
C HIS A 31 15.70 -36.09 9.39
N PRO A 32 16.58 -36.66 8.55
CA PRO A 32 16.20 -37.31 7.30
C PRO A 32 15.66 -38.75 7.43
N ALA A 33 15.97 -39.48 8.51
CA ALA A 33 15.67 -40.91 8.64
C ALA A 33 15.31 -41.31 10.09
N PRO A 34 14.56 -42.41 10.31
CA PRO A 34 13.89 -43.28 9.32
C PRO A 34 12.56 -42.72 8.77
N ARG A 35 12.03 -41.66 9.40
CA ARG A 35 10.91 -40.85 8.88
C ARG A 35 11.36 -39.40 8.93
N PRO A 36 11.26 -38.61 7.84
CA PRO A 36 11.68 -37.22 7.87
C PRO A 36 10.87 -36.39 8.86
N TYR A 37 11.52 -35.59 9.69
CA TYR A 37 10.84 -34.66 10.61
C TYR A 37 11.67 -33.41 10.90
N LEU A 38 11.00 -32.37 11.41
CA LEU A 38 11.61 -31.19 11.99
C LEU A 38 11.42 -31.22 13.50
N SER A 39 12.52 -31.25 14.25
CA SER A 39 12.47 -30.98 15.69
C SER A 39 12.40 -29.47 15.89
N VAL A 40 11.39 -29.00 16.61
CA VAL A 40 11.09 -27.57 16.75
C VAL A 40 11.36 -27.12 18.18
N ARG A 41 12.08 -26.01 18.33
CA ARG A 41 12.26 -25.33 19.60
C ARG A 41 11.85 -23.87 19.50
N GLU A 42 11.15 -23.36 20.50
CA GLU A 42 10.83 -21.93 20.62
C GLU A 42 12.01 -21.23 21.30
N LYS A 43 12.57 -20.21 20.64
CA LYS A 43 13.53 -19.32 21.29
C LYS A 43 12.74 -18.23 21.99
N ALA A 44 13.09 -17.93 23.24
CA ALA A 44 12.46 -16.81 23.90
C ALA A 44 12.83 -15.50 23.19
N ALA A 45 12.02 -14.46 23.44
CA ALA A 45 12.20 -13.16 22.85
C ALA A 45 13.65 -12.65 23.06
N PRO A 46 14.24 -11.95 22.07
CA PRO A 46 15.64 -11.55 22.07
C PRO A 46 16.05 -10.62 23.23
N PHE A 47 15.07 -10.12 24.01
CA PHE A 47 15.28 -9.24 25.15
C PHE A 47 15.53 -9.98 26.47
N LEU A 48 15.40 -11.31 26.50
CA LEU A 48 15.70 -12.13 27.68
C LEU A 48 17.15 -12.66 27.58
N PRO A 49 17.98 -12.48 28.62
CA PRO A 49 19.34 -13.01 28.63
C PRO A 49 19.32 -14.54 28.78
N ASN A 50 19.86 -15.25 27.79
CA ASN A 50 20.14 -16.69 27.78
C ASN A 50 18.99 -17.67 28.14
N PRO A 51 17.76 -17.53 27.61
CA PRO A 51 16.81 -18.62 27.68
C PRO A 51 17.26 -19.73 26.71
N SER A 52 17.54 -20.91 27.26
CA SER A 52 17.70 -22.12 26.46
C SER A 52 16.43 -22.33 25.61
N PRO A 53 16.55 -22.68 24.31
CA PRO A 53 15.38 -22.92 23.47
C PRO A 53 14.49 -24.01 24.06
N GLU A 54 13.21 -23.72 24.26
CA GLU A 54 12.25 -24.66 24.84
C GLU A 54 11.83 -25.68 23.76
N PRO A 55 11.93 -26.99 24.03
CA PRO A 55 11.48 -28.00 23.09
C PRO A 55 9.95 -27.95 22.96
N LEU A 56 9.46 -27.96 21.72
CA LEU A 56 8.03 -28.07 21.43
C LEU A 56 7.71 -29.53 21.07
N ALA A 57 7.35 -29.80 19.81
CA ALA A 57 7.05 -31.12 19.30
C ALA A 57 7.78 -31.37 17.99
N ASP A 58 8.01 -32.64 17.66
CA ASP A 58 8.52 -33.02 16.34
C ASP A 58 7.40 -32.99 15.31
N VAL A 59 7.69 -32.37 14.16
CA VAL A 59 6.76 -32.26 13.04
C VAL A 59 7.18 -33.21 11.93
N LEU A 60 6.41 -34.28 11.75
CA LEU A 60 6.64 -35.30 10.72
C LEU A 60 6.30 -34.73 9.34
N LEU A 61 7.19 -34.96 8.36
CA LEU A 61 7.08 -34.45 7.01
C LEU A 61 6.81 -35.57 5.99
N THR A 62 5.96 -35.29 5.01
CA THR A 62 5.81 -36.13 3.81
C THR A 62 6.94 -35.86 2.81
N PRO A 63 7.19 -36.75 1.82
CA PRO A 63 8.18 -36.51 0.78
C PRO A 63 7.98 -35.19 0.02
N ALA A 64 6.72 -34.81 -0.24
CA ALA A 64 6.39 -33.54 -0.89
C ALA A 64 6.76 -32.33 -0.01
N GLN A 65 6.55 -32.43 1.30
CA GLN A 65 6.94 -31.37 2.25
C GLN A 65 8.46 -31.28 2.42
N VAL A 66 9.19 -32.39 2.35
CA VAL A 66 10.67 -32.40 2.27
C VAL A 66 11.14 -31.67 1.01
N GLN A 67 10.52 -31.92 -0.15
CA GLN A 67 10.86 -31.20 -1.37
C GLN A 67 10.62 -29.68 -1.24
N ARG A 68 9.52 -29.27 -0.59
CA ARG A 68 9.23 -27.86 -0.31
C ARG A 68 10.26 -27.23 0.65
N LEU A 69 10.75 -27.97 1.63
CA LEU A 69 11.84 -27.53 2.51
C LEU A 69 13.13 -27.32 1.73
N GLN A 70 13.47 -28.23 0.81
CA GLN A 70 14.63 -28.05 -0.07
C GLN A 70 14.47 -26.83 -0.97
N ASN A 71 13.27 -26.58 -1.50
CA ASN A 71 12.98 -25.40 -2.30
C ASN A 71 13.14 -24.11 -1.46
N LEU A 72 12.75 -24.13 -0.18
CA LEU A 72 12.98 -23.01 0.73
C LEU A 72 14.46 -22.69 0.90
N ILE A 73 15.30 -23.71 1.13
CA ILE A 73 16.75 -23.54 1.26
C ILE A 73 17.35 -22.98 -0.04
N ARG A 74 16.91 -23.49 -1.20
CA ARG A 74 17.34 -22.97 -2.50
C ARG A 74 16.87 -21.53 -2.72
N TYR A 75 15.65 -21.19 -2.29
CA TYR A 75 15.11 -19.85 -2.39
C TYR A 75 16.03 -18.84 -1.68
N TYR A 76 16.37 -19.08 -0.41
CA TYR A 76 17.21 -18.15 0.36
C TYR A 76 18.62 -17.95 -0.23
N ARG A 77 19.13 -18.92 -0.98
CA ARG A 77 20.43 -18.81 -1.68
C ARG A 77 20.40 -17.92 -2.93
N LEU A 78 19.22 -17.55 -3.42
CA LEU A 78 19.08 -16.65 -4.57
C LEU A 78 19.19 -15.19 -4.11
N PRO A 79 19.73 -14.28 -4.95
CA PRO A 79 19.70 -12.87 -4.65
C PRO A 79 18.25 -12.36 -4.60
N HIS A 80 17.89 -11.70 -3.50
CA HIS A 80 16.57 -11.09 -3.30
C HIS A 80 16.66 -9.57 -3.39
N GLY A 81 15.62 -8.94 -3.94
CA GLY A 81 15.49 -7.48 -3.94
C GLY A 81 15.01 -6.95 -2.59
N SER A 82 15.35 -5.70 -2.28
CA SER A 82 14.91 -4.96 -1.08
C SER A 82 13.57 -4.26 -1.31
N GLY A 83 12.67 -4.22 -0.32
CA GLY A 83 11.46 -3.38 -0.41
C GLY A 83 10.35 -3.57 0.65
N CYS A 84 10.54 -4.39 1.67
CA CYS A 84 9.50 -4.76 2.65
C CYS A 84 9.74 -4.10 4.02
N THR A 85 8.65 -3.92 4.77
CA THR A 85 8.67 -3.51 6.18
C THR A 85 8.84 -4.67 7.15
N GLN A 86 8.57 -5.92 6.71
CA GLN A 86 8.82 -7.13 7.48
C GLN A 86 10.18 -7.72 7.11
N LEU A 87 11.05 -7.81 8.10
CA LEU A 87 12.37 -8.43 7.95
C LEU A 87 12.27 -9.89 8.40
N LYS A 88 12.67 -10.81 7.54
CA LYS A 88 12.93 -12.20 7.95
C LYS A 88 14.43 -12.45 7.92
N GLU A 89 14.97 -12.87 9.06
CA GLU A 89 16.36 -13.33 9.15
C GLU A 89 16.38 -14.84 9.27
N VAL A 90 17.19 -15.49 8.44
CA VAL A 90 17.33 -16.94 8.43
C VAL A 90 18.82 -17.28 8.50
N ALA A 91 19.20 -18.08 9.49
CA ALA A 91 20.49 -18.74 9.52
C ALA A 91 20.32 -20.23 9.25
N ILE A 92 21.13 -20.79 8.35
CA ILE A 92 21.13 -22.20 7.99
C ILE A 92 22.49 -22.78 8.36
N THR A 93 22.50 -23.68 9.35
CA THR A 93 23.70 -24.37 9.82
C THR A 93 23.66 -25.83 9.39
N TRP A 94 24.75 -26.29 8.76
CA TRP A 94 24.90 -27.66 8.28
C TRP A 94 25.71 -28.47 9.29
N LEU A 95 25.20 -29.64 9.69
CA LEU A 95 25.79 -30.45 10.75
C LEU A 95 26.05 -31.89 10.29
N LYS A 96 27.11 -32.51 10.82
CA LYS A 96 27.37 -33.97 10.75
C LYS A 96 27.67 -34.48 12.15
N GLY A 97 26.66 -35.06 12.79
CA GLY A 97 26.70 -35.23 14.26
C GLY A 97 26.77 -33.86 14.92
N ASP A 98 27.73 -33.67 15.82
CA ASP A 98 27.96 -32.39 16.52
C ASP A 98 28.89 -31.43 15.76
N LEU A 99 29.44 -31.84 14.61
CA LEU A 99 30.37 -31.03 13.83
C LEU A 99 29.62 -30.05 12.90
N VAL A 100 29.91 -28.76 13.05
CA VAL A 100 29.46 -27.71 12.11
C VAL A 100 30.27 -27.77 10.83
N LEU A 101 29.59 -28.01 9.71
CA LEU A 101 30.17 -28.05 8.37
C LEU A 101 30.16 -26.67 7.68
N GLY A 102 29.21 -25.81 8.07
CA GLY A 102 29.08 -24.46 7.52
C GLY A 102 27.83 -23.75 8.04
N GLU A 103 27.83 -22.43 7.93
CA GLU A 103 26.72 -21.56 8.34
C GLU A 103 26.50 -20.49 7.27
N GLU A 104 25.23 -20.25 6.94
CA GLU A 104 24.81 -19.26 5.94
C GLU A 104 23.76 -18.34 6.56
N HIS A 105 23.87 -17.03 6.35
CA HIS A 105 22.92 -16.04 6.88
C HIS A 105 22.24 -15.28 5.75
N TYR A 106 20.92 -15.13 5.88
CA TYR A 106 20.06 -14.53 4.88
C TYR A 106 19.14 -13.49 5.52
N LYS A 107 18.92 -12.41 4.77
CA LYS A 107 17.90 -11.39 5.06
C LYS A 107 16.93 -11.34 3.90
N ASP A 108 15.66 -11.60 4.19
CA ASP A 108 14.59 -11.45 3.22
C ASP A 108 13.78 -10.20 3.55
N GLU A 109 13.93 -9.23 2.65
CA GLU A 109 13.28 -7.92 2.67
C GLU A 109 12.28 -7.78 1.50
N SER A 110 11.86 -8.88 0.87
CA SER A 110 11.16 -8.81 -0.41
C SER A 110 9.62 -8.79 -0.30
N CYS A 111 9.06 -9.07 0.89
CA CYS A 111 7.65 -9.44 1.13
C CYS A 111 7.18 -10.66 0.28
N ALA A 112 8.04 -11.22 -0.57
CA ALA A 112 7.68 -12.11 -1.66
C ALA A 112 7.76 -13.59 -1.29
N SER A 113 8.52 -13.92 -0.24
CA SER A 113 8.54 -15.27 0.32
C SER A 113 7.18 -15.73 0.81
N GLY A 114 6.34 -14.83 1.35
CA GLY A 114 5.01 -15.16 1.88
C GLY A 114 4.11 -15.84 0.85
N TYR A 115 4.20 -15.42 -0.42
CA TYR A 115 3.39 -15.96 -1.51
C TYR A 115 3.92 -17.30 -2.04
N LEU A 116 5.15 -17.69 -1.70
CA LEU A 116 5.69 -19.01 -2.04
C LEU A 116 5.29 -20.07 -1.02
N LEU A 117 4.96 -19.65 0.21
CA LEU A 117 4.68 -20.54 1.33
C LEU A 117 3.43 -21.37 1.04
N ASP A 118 3.63 -22.66 0.82
CA ASP A 118 2.58 -23.66 0.57
C ASP A 118 1.62 -23.34 -0.59
N ALA A 119 2.03 -22.45 -1.49
CA ALA A 119 1.27 -22.12 -2.70
C ALA A 119 1.13 -23.33 -3.61
N SER A 120 0.11 -23.32 -4.47
CA SER A 120 0.08 -24.28 -5.57
C SER A 120 0.96 -23.78 -6.73
N PRO A 121 1.59 -24.68 -7.52
CA PRO A 121 2.31 -24.28 -8.73
C PRO A 121 1.45 -23.48 -9.72
N HIS A 122 0.13 -23.74 -9.74
CA HIS A 122 -0.82 -22.99 -10.54
C HIS A 122 -0.92 -21.52 -10.10
N ASP A 123 -1.02 -21.27 -8.80
CA ASP A 123 -1.12 -19.90 -8.28
C ASP A 123 0.15 -19.09 -8.59
N LEU A 124 1.32 -19.71 -8.40
CA LEU A 124 2.59 -19.07 -8.75
C LEU A 124 2.65 -18.70 -10.23
N ALA A 125 2.19 -19.58 -11.12
CA ALA A 125 2.11 -19.29 -12.54
C ALA A 125 1.15 -18.14 -12.88
N VAL A 126 0.06 -17.98 -12.12
CA VAL A 126 -0.88 -16.85 -12.26
C VAL A 126 -0.22 -15.55 -11.79
N LEU A 127 0.39 -15.55 -10.60
CA LEU A 127 1.06 -14.37 -10.03
C LEU A 127 2.20 -13.86 -10.90
N HIS A 128 2.99 -14.76 -11.50
CA HIS A 128 4.09 -14.39 -12.41
C HIS A 128 3.61 -13.69 -13.69
N LYS A 129 2.39 -13.99 -14.14
CA LYS A 129 1.77 -13.37 -15.32
C LYS A 129 1.09 -12.04 -14.99
N SER A 130 0.96 -11.67 -13.72
CA SER A 130 0.25 -10.47 -13.30
C SER A 130 0.98 -9.19 -13.76
N PRO A 131 0.29 -8.28 -14.47
CA PRO A 131 0.89 -7.02 -14.94
C PRO A 131 1.21 -6.05 -13.79
N LYS A 132 0.52 -6.15 -12.65
CA LYS A 132 0.67 -5.27 -11.48
C LYS A 132 1.77 -5.70 -10.51
N GLY A 133 2.22 -6.96 -10.54
CA GLY A 133 3.20 -7.49 -9.57
C GLY A 133 4.65 -7.40 -10.05
N ARG A 134 5.35 -6.29 -9.77
CA ARG A 134 6.81 -6.21 -10.04
C ARG A 134 7.63 -7.11 -9.10
N ALA A 135 7.18 -7.32 -7.87
CA ALA A 135 7.93 -8.07 -6.86
C ALA A 135 8.02 -9.59 -7.13
N TRP A 136 7.00 -10.19 -7.77
CA TRP A 136 6.91 -11.65 -7.90
C TRP A 136 7.56 -12.23 -9.16
N ARG A 137 7.87 -11.41 -10.17
CA ARG A 137 8.39 -11.89 -11.47
C ARG A 137 9.72 -12.63 -11.37
N ASN A 138 10.49 -12.33 -10.33
CA ASN A 138 11.81 -12.93 -10.09
C ASN A 138 11.78 -14.08 -9.08
N LEU A 139 10.59 -14.47 -8.59
CA LEU A 139 10.48 -15.59 -7.67
C LEU A 139 10.69 -16.92 -8.41
N PRO A 140 11.22 -17.95 -7.73
CA PRO A 140 11.22 -19.29 -8.28
C PRO A 140 9.77 -19.81 -8.44
N PRO A 141 9.46 -20.52 -9.54
CA PRO A 141 8.10 -21.02 -9.82
C PRO A 141 7.72 -22.25 -8.98
N THR A 142 8.41 -22.47 -7.85
CA THR A 142 8.28 -23.68 -7.03
C THR A 142 7.83 -23.31 -5.62
N PRO A 143 6.83 -24.00 -5.07
CA PRO A 143 6.37 -23.72 -3.71
C PRO A 143 7.40 -24.15 -2.67
N VAL A 144 7.40 -23.43 -1.55
CA VAL A 144 8.31 -23.64 -0.42
C VAL A 144 7.53 -23.94 0.86
N LEU A 145 8.19 -24.49 1.86
CA LEU A 145 7.56 -24.87 3.13
C LEU A 145 7.38 -23.64 4.04
N SER A 146 6.21 -23.49 4.67
CA SER A 146 6.00 -22.44 5.69
C SER A 146 6.57 -22.83 7.05
N LEU A 147 7.74 -22.28 7.40
CA LEU A 147 8.35 -22.54 8.71
C LEU A 147 7.55 -21.96 9.89
N SER A 148 6.87 -20.82 9.71
CA SER A 148 6.00 -20.26 10.76
C SER A 148 4.90 -21.24 11.15
N ARG A 149 4.27 -21.90 10.16
CA ARG A 149 3.21 -22.89 10.41
C ARG A 149 3.74 -24.19 11.00
N VAL A 150 4.95 -24.61 10.62
CA VAL A 150 5.63 -25.72 11.31
C VAL A 150 5.79 -25.39 12.80
N GLY A 151 6.22 -24.16 13.11
CA GLY A 151 6.34 -23.66 14.49
C GLY A 151 5.01 -23.64 15.25
N GLU A 152 3.98 -23.03 14.66
CA GLU A 152 2.63 -22.98 15.23
C GLU A 152 2.06 -24.38 15.49
N GLN A 153 2.20 -25.30 14.53
CA GLN A 153 1.67 -26.64 14.68
C GLN A 153 2.43 -27.46 15.73
N ALA A 154 3.74 -27.26 15.86
CA ALA A 154 4.53 -27.84 16.95
C ALA A 154 4.09 -27.29 18.32
N LYS A 155 3.85 -25.98 18.41
CA LYS A 155 3.36 -25.32 19.63
C LYS A 155 1.98 -25.84 20.05
N ASP A 156 1.05 -25.93 19.09
CA ASP A 156 -0.28 -26.52 19.27
C ASP A 156 -0.24 -27.98 19.74
N ALA A 157 0.73 -28.76 19.24
CA ALA A 157 0.91 -30.16 19.62
C ALA A 157 1.47 -30.26 21.05
N ALA A 158 2.48 -29.45 21.39
CA ALA A 158 3.06 -29.39 22.72
C ALA A 158 2.03 -29.00 23.79
N GLN A 159 1.18 -27.99 23.51
CA GLN A 159 0.07 -27.61 24.40
C GLN A 159 -0.94 -28.74 24.64
N LYS A 160 -1.06 -29.67 23.69
CA LYS A 160 -1.92 -30.87 23.78
C LYS A 160 -1.18 -32.09 24.36
N GLY A 161 0.04 -31.91 24.89
CA GLY A 161 0.86 -32.98 25.44
C GLY A 161 1.38 -33.98 24.40
N LYS A 162 1.41 -33.61 23.11
CA LYS A 162 1.88 -34.46 22.03
C LYS A 162 3.35 -34.18 21.74
N GLN A 163 4.15 -35.23 21.71
CA GLN A 163 5.56 -35.13 21.32
C GLN A 163 5.77 -35.11 19.81
N GLN A 164 4.82 -35.64 19.02
CA GLN A 164 4.91 -35.70 17.57
C GLN A 164 3.57 -35.37 16.89
N VAL A 165 3.64 -34.72 15.73
CA VAL A 165 2.48 -34.40 14.90
C VAL A 165 2.82 -34.43 13.42
N TRP A 166 1.91 -34.91 12.57
CA TRP A 166 2.04 -34.78 11.12
C TRP A 166 1.72 -33.36 10.66
N LEU A 167 2.62 -32.72 9.89
CA LEU A 167 2.33 -31.41 9.30
C LEU A 167 1.08 -31.48 8.43
N ARG A 168 0.08 -30.66 8.76
CA ARG A 168 -1.19 -30.64 8.03
C ARG A 168 -1.04 -29.80 6.78
N ASP A 169 -1.56 -30.32 5.67
CA ASP A 169 -1.69 -29.51 4.46
C ASP A 169 -2.74 -28.41 4.67
N ILE A 170 -2.51 -27.30 3.99
CA ILE A 170 -3.34 -26.11 4.08
C ILE A 170 -4.39 -26.20 2.97
N PRO A 171 -5.67 -25.92 3.26
CA PRO A 171 -6.65 -25.75 2.20
C PRO A 171 -6.17 -24.67 1.22
N HIS A 172 -6.12 -24.98 -0.08
CA HIS A 172 -5.63 -24.07 -1.12
C HIS A 172 -6.18 -22.64 -0.98
N SER A 173 -7.46 -22.51 -0.62
CA SER A 173 -8.16 -21.23 -0.41
C SER A 173 -7.63 -20.36 0.74
N GLN A 174 -6.76 -20.89 1.60
CA GLN A 174 -6.14 -20.22 2.75
C GLN A 174 -4.65 -19.92 2.54
N THR A 175 -4.10 -20.22 1.36
CA THR A 175 -2.72 -19.83 1.03
C THR A 175 -2.67 -18.34 0.67
N GLU A 176 -1.58 -17.65 1.03
CA GLU A 176 -1.39 -16.23 0.71
C GLU A 176 -1.49 -15.97 -0.81
N ALA A 177 -0.93 -16.88 -1.62
CA ALA A 177 -1.04 -16.80 -3.08
C ALA A 177 -2.49 -16.86 -3.58
N ALA A 178 -3.31 -17.77 -3.04
CA ALA A 178 -4.72 -17.87 -3.44
C ALA A 178 -5.56 -16.68 -2.95
N ILE A 179 -5.25 -16.14 -1.76
CA ILE A 179 -5.88 -14.93 -1.22
C ILE A 179 -5.56 -13.74 -2.12
N GLU A 180 -4.30 -13.55 -2.48
CA GLU A 180 -3.83 -12.50 -3.39
C GLU A 180 -4.46 -12.60 -4.77
N ILE A 181 -4.49 -13.79 -5.37
CA ILE A 181 -5.15 -13.99 -6.67
C ILE A 181 -6.65 -13.65 -6.58
N ARG A 182 -7.32 -14.03 -5.49
CA ARG A 182 -8.72 -13.67 -5.29
C ARG A 182 -8.90 -12.16 -5.15
N SER A 183 -8.02 -11.50 -4.41
CA SER A 183 -7.98 -10.04 -4.26
C SER A 183 -7.81 -9.36 -5.61
N GLN A 184 -6.81 -9.76 -6.40
CA GLN A 184 -6.56 -9.24 -7.76
C GLN A 184 -7.76 -9.45 -8.69
N ARG A 185 -8.36 -10.64 -8.68
CA ARG A 185 -9.58 -10.92 -9.47
C ARG A 185 -10.76 -10.06 -9.03
N GLN A 186 -10.93 -9.87 -7.72
CA GLN A 186 -11.99 -9.02 -7.18
C GLN A 186 -11.76 -7.55 -7.57
N GLU A 187 -10.53 -7.07 -7.48
CA GLU A 187 -10.12 -5.73 -7.92
C GLU A 187 -10.41 -5.56 -9.41
N GLU A 188 -9.96 -6.48 -10.28
CA GLU A 188 -10.24 -6.45 -11.72
C GLU A 188 -11.74 -6.46 -12.03
N GLN A 189 -12.52 -7.26 -11.30
CA GLN A 189 -13.98 -7.28 -11.44
C GLN A 189 -14.59 -5.95 -11.01
N ASN A 190 -14.12 -5.37 -9.91
CA ASN A 190 -14.56 -4.06 -9.42
C ASN A 190 -14.21 -2.97 -10.43
N THR A 191 -12.98 -2.93 -10.95
CA THR A 191 -12.55 -1.99 -11.99
C THR A 191 -13.43 -2.11 -13.23
N ARG A 192 -13.65 -3.33 -13.76
CA ARG A 192 -14.53 -3.55 -14.93
C ARG A 192 -15.98 -3.14 -14.67
N ALA A 193 -16.52 -3.46 -13.50
CA ALA A 193 -17.87 -3.09 -13.12
C ALA A 193 -18.01 -1.56 -13.02
N ALA A 194 -16.99 -0.91 -12.47
CA ALA A 194 -16.89 0.52 -12.32
C ALA A 194 -16.75 1.20 -13.70
N GLU A 195 -15.92 0.68 -14.61
CA GLU A 195 -15.78 1.20 -15.99
C GLU A 195 -17.12 1.13 -16.72
N LYS A 196 -17.81 -0.01 -16.60
CA LYS A 196 -19.15 -0.19 -17.17
C LYS A 196 -20.16 0.81 -16.61
N ARG A 197 -20.08 1.15 -15.31
CA ARG A 197 -20.92 2.19 -14.70
C ARG A 197 -20.56 3.58 -15.23
N LEU A 198 -19.27 3.87 -15.38
CA LEU A 198 -18.75 5.13 -15.90
C LEU A 198 -19.23 5.39 -17.33
N HIS A 199 -19.09 4.41 -18.22
CA HIS A 199 -19.56 4.53 -19.61
C HIS A 199 -21.08 4.69 -19.74
N ARG A 200 -21.84 4.25 -18.71
CA ARG A 200 -23.30 4.43 -18.63
C ARG A 200 -23.71 5.72 -17.93
N LEU A 201 -22.75 6.52 -17.47
CA LEU A 201 -23.03 7.73 -16.74
C LEU A 201 -23.66 8.77 -17.67
N PRO A 202 -24.81 9.37 -17.32
CA PRO A 202 -25.38 10.46 -18.12
C PRO A 202 -24.36 11.58 -18.33
N GLY A 203 -24.20 12.03 -19.58
CA GLY A 203 -23.20 13.05 -19.94
C GLY A 203 -21.77 12.55 -20.12
N PHE A 204 -21.49 11.25 -19.95
CA PHE A 204 -20.13 10.70 -20.09
C PHE A 204 -19.50 10.97 -21.47
N ALA A 205 -20.26 10.83 -22.56
CA ALA A 205 -19.75 11.09 -23.91
C ALA A 205 -19.22 12.53 -24.07
N ARG A 206 -19.87 13.53 -23.45
CA ARG A 206 -19.41 14.93 -23.47
C ARG A 206 -18.21 15.16 -22.56
N LEU A 207 -18.12 14.40 -21.47
CA LEU A 207 -16.97 14.41 -20.58
C LEU A 207 -15.74 13.81 -21.27
N ASP A 208 -15.86 12.64 -21.89
CA ASP A 208 -14.78 11.97 -22.64
C ASP A 208 -14.32 12.78 -23.86
N ALA A 209 -15.22 13.50 -24.53
CA ALA A 209 -14.85 14.42 -25.61
C ALA A 209 -13.95 15.59 -25.15
N GLN A 210 -13.99 15.96 -23.87
CA GLN A 210 -13.28 17.13 -23.32
C GLN A 210 -12.11 16.76 -22.40
N TYR A 211 -12.14 15.57 -21.82
CA TYR A 211 -11.19 15.10 -20.81
C TYR A 211 -10.70 13.69 -21.16
N LEU A 212 -9.42 13.44 -20.91
CA LEU A 212 -8.81 12.12 -20.91
C LEU A 212 -8.97 11.51 -19.52
N LEU A 213 -9.56 10.33 -19.45
CA LEU A 213 -9.53 9.51 -18.24
C LEU A 213 -8.14 8.91 -18.10
N SER A 214 -7.39 9.32 -17.08
CA SER A 214 -6.02 8.85 -16.86
C SER A 214 -5.89 7.81 -15.76
N ASP A 215 -6.80 7.83 -14.79
CA ASP A 215 -6.90 6.80 -13.75
C ASP A 215 -8.36 6.65 -13.32
N PHE A 216 -8.71 5.44 -12.89
CA PHE A 216 -10.06 5.08 -12.54
C PHE A 216 -10.08 3.87 -11.59
N ASP A 217 -10.71 4.05 -10.44
CA ASP A 217 -10.89 2.98 -9.48
C ASP A 217 -12.22 3.10 -8.71
N GLN A 218 -12.76 1.96 -8.30
CA GLN A 218 -13.80 1.88 -7.28
C GLN A 218 -13.13 1.55 -5.94
N SER A 219 -12.54 2.57 -5.34
CA SER A 219 -11.89 2.48 -4.05
C SER A 219 -12.90 2.56 -2.90
N SER A 220 -12.78 1.65 -1.92
CA SER A 220 -13.25 1.90 -0.55
C SER A 220 -12.21 2.81 0.13
N TYR A 221 -12.26 4.11 -0.11
CA TYR A 221 -11.30 5.04 0.48
C TYR A 221 -11.64 5.21 1.97
N MET A 222 -10.74 4.82 2.88
CA MET A 222 -10.93 5.04 4.33
C MET A 222 -11.10 6.53 4.69
N PHE A 223 -10.52 7.45 3.90
CA PHE A 223 -10.76 8.90 4.07
C PHE A 223 -12.21 9.30 3.73
N LEU A 224 -12.88 8.56 2.84
CA LEU A 224 -14.29 8.74 2.52
C LEU A 224 -15.22 8.00 3.50
N GLU A 225 -14.77 6.95 4.18
CA GLU A 225 -15.56 6.32 5.25
C GLU A 225 -15.84 7.30 6.40
N SER A 226 -14.92 8.24 6.67
CA SER A 226 -15.19 9.36 7.59
C SER A 226 -16.03 10.49 6.98
N LEU A 227 -16.10 10.63 5.65
CA LEU A 227 -16.76 11.77 4.98
C LEU A 227 -18.12 11.44 4.35
N SER A 228 -18.41 10.16 4.12
CA SER A 228 -19.72 9.69 3.65
C SER A 228 -20.22 8.56 4.54
N LYS A 229 -21.31 8.85 5.26
CA LYS A 229 -22.24 7.82 5.75
C LYS A 229 -22.85 6.99 4.58
N GLU A 230 -22.63 7.42 3.34
CA GLU A 230 -23.14 6.85 2.09
C GLU A 230 -22.09 5.99 1.36
N GLY A 231 -21.73 4.81 1.88
CA GLY A 231 -21.16 3.69 1.10
C GLY A 231 -19.97 3.96 0.15
N ALA A 232 -19.82 3.08 -0.86
CA ALA A 232 -18.72 3.10 -1.83
C ALA A 232 -18.78 4.30 -2.80
N ALA A 233 -17.65 4.70 -3.39
CA ALA A 233 -17.56 5.76 -4.39
C ALA A 233 -16.82 5.30 -5.66
N LEU A 234 -17.10 5.96 -6.79
CA LEU A 234 -16.24 5.92 -7.98
C LEU A 234 -15.26 7.09 -7.88
N SER A 235 -13.96 6.81 -8.07
CA SER A 235 -12.93 7.83 -8.19
C SER A 235 -12.39 7.83 -9.61
N MET A 236 -12.23 9.02 -10.18
CA MET A 236 -11.64 9.17 -11.50
C MET A 236 -10.74 10.39 -11.57
N THR A 237 -9.65 10.22 -12.32
CA THR A 237 -8.73 11.28 -12.64
C THR A 237 -8.90 11.68 -14.10
N LEU A 238 -9.23 12.95 -14.31
CA LEU A 238 -9.60 13.53 -15.59
C LEU A 238 -8.62 14.64 -15.97
N LYS A 239 -7.92 14.47 -17.09
CA LYS A 239 -7.00 15.47 -17.65
C LYS A 239 -7.66 16.20 -18.81
N PRO A 240 -7.71 17.54 -18.84
CA PRO A 240 -8.26 18.26 -19.98
C PRO A 240 -7.51 17.90 -21.28
N ARG A 241 -8.25 17.59 -22.36
CA ARG A 241 -7.65 17.32 -23.69
C ARG A 241 -6.98 18.54 -24.30
N ARG A 242 -7.49 19.74 -23.96
CA ARG A 242 -6.89 21.03 -24.33
C ARG A 242 -6.24 21.61 -23.10
N ARG A 243 -5.07 22.24 -23.27
CA ARG A 243 -4.36 22.91 -22.18
C ARG A 243 -5.29 23.90 -21.47
N LYS A 244 -5.44 23.74 -20.15
CA LYS A 244 -6.18 24.64 -19.27
C LYS A 244 -5.26 25.14 -18.15
N ARG A 245 -5.76 26.03 -17.29
CA ARG A 245 -5.05 26.45 -16.07
C ARG A 245 -4.96 25.32 -15.05
N ILE A 246 -6.00 24.50 -14.96
CA ILE A 246 -6.03 23.26 -14.16
C ILE A 246 -5.59 22.10 -15.05
N ASP A 247 -4.59 21.35 -14.61
CA ASP A 247 -3.96 20.26 -15.35
C ASP A 247 -4.67 18.92 -15.14
N GLN A 248 -5.33 18.74 -14.00
CA GLN A 248 -6.00 17.50 -13.61
C GLN A 248 -7.19 17.76 -12.68
N PHE A 249 -8.23 16.95 -12.82
CA PHE A 249 -9.36 16.90 -11.91
C PHE A 249 -9.50 15.51 -11.32
N ASP A 250 -9.47 15.40 -10.01
CA ASP A 250 -9.89 14.20 -9.29
C ASP A 250 -11.37 14.37 -8.93
N TRP A 251 -12.21 13.49 -9.47
CA TRP A 251 -13.64 13.55 -9.30
C TRP A 251 -14.16 12.31 -8.58
N TYR A 252 -14.88 12.55 -7.48
CA TYR A 252 -15.46 11.51 -6.65
C TYR A 252 -16.97 11.48 -6.83
N ILE A 253 -17.52 10.30 -7.15
CA ILE A 253 -18.96 10.09 -7.36
C ILE A 253 -19.48 9.11 -6.31
N PRO A 254 -20.26 9.60 -5.33
CA PRO A 254 -20.90 8.73 -4.35
C PRO A 254 -21.86 7.74 -5.01
N LEU A 255 -21.88 6.50 -4.52
CA LEU A 255 -22.82 5.47 -4.96
C LEU A 255 -23.94 5.28 -3.93
N VAL A 256 -25.18 5.59 -4.32
CA VAL A 256 -26.38 5.35 -3.50
C VAL A 256 -27.10 4.14 -4.06
N HIS A 257 -27.23 3.07 -3.26
CA HIS A 257 -27.75 1.77 -3.70
C HIS A 257 -27.07 1.24 -4.98
N GLY A 258 -25.74 1.44 -5.08
CA GLY A 258 -24.93 1.01 -6.23
C GLY A 258 -25.07 1.86 -7.50
N LYS A 259 -25.79 2.99 -7.45
CA LYS A 259 -25.96 3.93 -8.57
C LYS A 259 -25.24 5.25 -8.31
N PRO A 260 -24.59 5.85 -9.32
CA PRO A 260 -23.92 7.13 -9.18
C PRO A 260 -24.92 8.26 -8.90
N LYS A 261 -24.64 9.05 -7.84
CA LYS A 261 -25.48 10.19 -7.44
C LYS A 261 -25.25 11.42 -8.33
N LEU A 262 -24.05 11.56 -8.89
CA LEU A 262 -23.64 12.68 -9.75
C LEU A 262 -23.51 12.21 -11.19
N THR A 263 -23.64 13.12 -12.15
CA THR A 263 -23.55 12.83 -13.59
C THR A 263 -22.36 13.53 -14.25
N GLY A 264 -22.00 13.14 -15.48
CA GLY A 264 -20.97 13.84 -16.25
C GLY A 264 -21.30 15.32 -16.48
N GLU A 265 -22.58 15.67 -16.61
CA GLU A 265 -23.02 17.07 -16.68
C GLU A 265 -22.76 17.83 -15.38
N THR A 266 -22.91 17.15 -14.23
CA THR A 266 -22.55 17.72 -12.92
C THR A 266 -21.06 18.06 -12.89
N PHE A 267 -20.21 17.12 -13.30
CA PHE A 267 -18.77 17.37 -13.41
C PHE A 267 -18.46 18.54 -14.35
N LEU A 268 -19.00 18.54 -15.58
CA LEU A 268 -18.71 19.59 -16.56
C LEU A 268 -19.10 20.98 -16.05
N ARG A 269 -20.23 21.09 -15.34
CA ARG A 269 -20.67 22.34 -14.71
C ARG A 269 -19.73 22.78 -13.60
N GLN A 270 -19.31 21.86 -12.74
CA GLN A 270 -18.40 22.14 -11.63
C GLN A 270 -17.00 22.50 -12.11
N ALA A 271 -16.46 21.74 -13.06
CA ALA A 271 -15.17 22.00 -13.69
C ALA A 271 -15.17 23.35 -14.40
N LYS A 272 -16.24 23.71 -15.12
CA LYS A 272 -16.39 25.05 -15.71
C LYS A 272 -16.41 26.13 -14.64
N ARG A 273 -17.27 26.00 -13.62
CA ARG A 273 -17.37 26.96 -12.52
C ARG A 273 -16.03 27.17 -11.83
N LEU A 274 -15.31 26.09 -11.55
CA LEU A 274 -13.97 26.16 -10.97
C LEU A 274 -12.98 26.84 -11.90
N THR A 275 -12.97 26.48 -13.19
CA THR A 275 -12.12 27.11 -14.20
C THR A 275 -12.36 28.62 -14.25
N ASP A 276 -13.62 29.05 -14.23
CA ASP A 276 -13.98 30.48 -14.24
C ASP A 276 -13.51 31.19 -12.96
N SER A 277 -13.69 30.57 -11.78
CA SER A 277 -13.22 31.15 -10.51
C SER A 277 -11.69 31.28 -10.48
N VAL A 278 -10.95 30.24 -10.88
CA VAL A 278 -9.47 30.27 -10.87
C VAL A 278 -8.89 31.14 -11.97
N ALA A 279 -9.65 31.44 -13.03
CA ALA A 279 -9.22 32.35 -14.10
C ALA A 279 -8.92 33.75 -13.55
N SER A 280 -9.59 34.16 -12.46
CA SER A 280 -9.34 35.45 -11.80
C SER A 280 -8.05 35.49 -10.94
N LEU A 281 -7.40 34.34 -10.72
CA LEU A 281 -6.22 34.19 -9.86
C LEU A 281 -4.95 34.11 -10.70
N ASP A 282 -4.50 35.22 -11.27
CA ASP A 282 -3.34 35.27 -12.19
C ASP A 282 -2.03 34.76 -11.59
N TRP A 283 -1.91 34.83 -10.26
CA TRP A 283 -0.75 34.29 -9.56
C TRP A 283 -0.62 32.77 -9.68
N LEU A 284 -1.70 32.02 -9.96
CA LEU A 284 -1.62 30.58 -10.21
C LEU A 284 -0.79 30.28 -11.46
N ASP A 285 -0.95 31.08 -12.53
CA ASP A 285 -0.15 30.92 -13.74
C ASP A 285 1.31 31.30 -13.50
N ARG A 286 1.57 32.36 -12.74
CA ARG A 286 2.94 32.74 -12.33
C ARG A 286 3.60 31.64 -11.50
N TRP A 287 2.87 31.07 -10.54
CA TRP A 287 3.36 29.98 -9.70
C TRP A 287 3.70 28.74 -10.52
N ARG A 288 2.82 28.35 -11.46
CA ARG A 288 3.05 27.21 -12.37
C ARG A 288 4.25 27.44 -13.29
N GLN A 289 4.46 28.67 -13.75
CA GLN A 289 5.58 29.01 -14.64
C GLN A 289 6.91 29.22 -13.91
N ALA A 290 6.88 29.40 -12.58
CA ALA A 290 8.08 29.70 -11.80
C ALA A 290 9.07 28.53 -11.74
N ALA A 291 8.63 27.28 -11.94
CA ALA A 291 9.54 26.13 -12.06
C ALA A 291 8.94 25.03 -12.97
N PRO A 292 9.79 24.27 -13.69
CA PRO A 292 9.32 23.13 -14.49
C PRO A 292 8.74 22.02 -13.60
N GLY A 293 7.76 21.28 -14.12
CA GLY A 293 7.15 20.14 -13.41
C GLY A 293 6.02 20.50 -12.44
N ARG A 294 5.73 21.78 -12.21
CA ARG A 294 4.61 22.22 -11.37
C ARG A 294 3.26 21.96 -12.02
N THR A 295 2.31 21.45 -11.25
CA THR A 295 0.94 21.18 -11.71
C THR A 295 -0.10 21.80 -10.78
N ILE A 296 -1.23 22.19 -11.37
CA ILE A 296 -2.43 22.65 -10.66
C ILE A 296 -3.49 21.56 -10.83
N GLU A 297 -3.78 20.87 -9.75
CA GLU A 297 -4.77 19.80 -9.71
C GLU A 297 -5.99 20.31 -8.92
N ALA A 298 -7.15 19.74 -9.20
CA ALA A 298 -8.38 20.08 -8.52
C ALA A 298 -9.12 18.84 -8.06
N THR A 299 -9.60 18.84 -6.83
CA THR A 299 -10.50 17.81 -6.35
C THR A 299 -11.93 18.35 -6.30
N LEU A 300 -12.82 17.67 -7.01
CA LEU A 300 -14.25 17.99 -7.09
C LEU A 300 -15.03 16.92 -6.34
N TYR A 301 -15.76 17.33 -5.31
CA TYR A 301 -16.49 16.41 -4.44
C TYR A 301 -18.01 16.41 -4.68
N GLY A 302 -18.54 17.08 -5.70
CA GLY A 302 -19.99 17.16 -5.91
C GLY A 302 -20.68 18.29 -5.11
N GLU A 303 -22.01 18.30 -5.08
CA GLU A 303 -22.81 19.40 -4.52
C GLU A 303 -23.00 19.31 -2.99
N SER A 304 -22.57 18.23 -2.32
CA SER A 304 -22.99 17.94 -0.94
C SER A 304 -21.94 17.28 -0.04
N PHE A 305 -20.66 17.34 -0.39
CA PHE A 305 -19.64 16.47 0.23
C PHE A 305 -18.68 17.17 1.18
N LEU A 306 -18.99 18.41 1.51
CA LEU A 306 -18.42 19.05 2.68
C LEU A 306 -19.55 19.20 3.69
N ASN A 307 -20.09 18.05 4.09
CA ASN A 307 -20.93 18.01 5.29
C ASN A 307 -19.97 18.38 6.44
N PRO A 308 -20.26 19.44 7.21
CA PRO A 308 -19.40 19.87 8.30
C PRO A 308 -19.49 18.83 9.41
N ASP A 309 -18.66 17.79 9.34
CA ASP A 309 -18.35 17.03 10.54
C ASP A 309 -17.54 17.96 11.45
N THR A 310 -17.89 17.95 12.73
CA THR A 310 -17.51 18.87 13.80
C THR A 310 -16.02 18.90 14.15
N SER A 311 -15.15 18.40 13.28
CA SER A 311 -13.71 18.55 13.42
C SER A 311 -13.30 20.00 13.12
N SER A 312 -12.44 20.57 13.97
CA SER A 312 -11.87 21.92 13.81
C SER A 312 -11.10 22.12 12.50
N ASP A 313 -10.79 21.02 11.81
CA ASP A 313 -9.94 20.96 10.63
C ASP A 313 -10.75 20.82 9.32
N ASP A 314 -12.08 20.86 9.40
CA ASP A 314 -12.95 20.88 8.22
C ASP A 314 -12.76 22.20 7.41
N PRO A 315 -12.52 22.12 6.09
CA PRO A 315 -12.41 23.29 5.22
C PRO A 315 -13.55 24.30 5.37
N HIS A 316 -14.80 23.88 5.65
CA HIS A 316 -15.91 24.83 5.84
C HIS A 316 -15.79 25.62 7.14
N THR A 317 -15.40 24.95 8.22
CA THR A 317 -15.16 25.60 9.51
C THR A 317 -14.01 26.60 9.40
N LEU A 318 -12.89 26.20 8.79
CA LEU A 318 -11.76 27.10 8.55
C LEU A 318 -12.12 28.27 7.62
N TRP A 319 -12.93 28.03 6.58
CA TRP A 319 -13.43 29.07 5.67
C TRP A 319 -14.25 30.14 6.38
N LYS A 320 -15.20 29.73 7.22
CA LYS A 320 -16.02 30.65 8.02
C LYS A 320 -15.18 31.42 9.03
N THR A 321 -14.27 30.74 9.75
CA THR A 321 -13.37 31.37 10.72
C THR A 321 -12.46 32.41 10.06
N ALA A 322 -12.05 32.19 8.81
CA ALA A 322 -11.27 33.15 8.02
C ALA A 322 -12.09 34.36 7.52
N GLY A 323 -13.38 34.47 7.85
CA GLY A 323 -14.24 35.58 7.43
C GLY A 323 -14.51 35.58 5.92
N LEU A 324 -14.44 34.41 5.28
CA LEU A 324 -14.73 34.27 3.85
C LEU A 324 -16.23 34.11 3.61
N SER A 325 -16.70 34.68 2.51
CA SER A 325 -18.10 34.64 2.14
C SER A 325 -18.46 33.32 1.44
N GLY A 326 -19.71 32.88 1.60
CA GLY A 326 -20.21 31.66 0.94
C GLY A 326 -19.61 30.37 1.52
N SER A 327 -19.18 29.47 0.66
CA SER A 327 -18.61 28.18 1.05
C SER A 327 -17.56 27.73 0.04
N PRO A 328 -16.51 27.02 0.48
CA PRO A 328 -15.59 26.41 -0.45
C PRO A 328 -16.35 25.34 -1.24
N PHE A 329 -16.05 25.21 -2.53
CA PHE A 329 -16.70 24.22 -3.40
C PHE A 329 -15.71 23.32 -4.15
N ALA A 330 -14.42 23.61 -4.02
CA ALA A 330 -13.34 22.79 -4.56
C ALA A 330 -12.07 22.97 -3.72
N VAL A 331 -11.18 21.98 -3.82
CA VAL A 331 -9.81 22.07 -3.30
C VAL A 331 -8.87 22.03 -4.50
N LEU A 332 -7.96 22.99 -4.58
CA LEU A 332 -6.83 22.95 -5.52
C LEU A 332 -5.62 22.36 -4.82
N THR A 333 -4.89 21.48 -5.51
CA THR A 333 -3.59 20.97 -5.09
C THR A 333 -2.53 21.50 -6.04
N LEU A 334 -1.65 22.35 -5.53
CA LEU A 334 -0.51 22.90 -6.25
C LEU A 334 0.69 21.98 -5.99
N ARG A 335 1.00 21.07 -6.93
CA ARG A 335 2.14 20.14 -6.78
C ARG A 335 3.42 20.73 -7.33
N ARG A 336 4.50 20.59 -6.56
CA ARG A 336 5.85 20.91 -6.99
C ARG A 336 6.43 19.75 -7.79
N ALA A 337 7.66 19.91 -8.29
CA ALA A 337 8.33 18.86 -9.08
C ALA A 337 8.76 17.66 -8.20
N ASP A 338 8.94 17.91 -6.90
CA ASP A 338 9.18 16.91 -5.88
C ASP A 338 7.84 16.47 -5.23
N PRO A 339 7.84 15.58 -4.23
CA PRO A 339 6.62 15.17 -3.55
C PRO A 339 5.89 16.29 -2.76
N SER A 340 6.39 17.53 -2.76
CA SER A 340 5.81 18.65 -2.01
C SER A 340 4.56 19.21 -2.69
N TYR A 341 3.60 19.72 -1.91
CA TYR A 341 2.39 20.33 -2.45
C TYR A 341 1.74 21.34 -1.49
N LEU A 342 0.87 22.18 -2.03
CA LEU A 342 0.00 23.10 -1.28
C LEU A 342 -1.46 22.79 -1.60
N SER A 343 -2.33 22.65 -0.60
CA SER A 343 -3.77 22.49 -0.79
C SER A 343 -4.50 23.78 -0.44
N LEU A 344 -5.40 24.21 -1.33
CA LEU A 344 -6.12 25.46 -1.24
C LEU A 344 -7.62 25.21 -1.35
N ALA A 345 -8.43 25.71 -0.42
CA ALA A 345 -9.87 25.80 -0.63
C ALA A 345 -10.19 27.03 -1.49
N VAL A 346 -11.15 26.89 -2.40
CA VAL A 346 -11.64 27.98 -3.25
C VAL A 346 -13.16 28.08 -3.26
N GLY A 347 -13.64 29.33 -3.30
CA GLY A 347 -15.06 29.70 -3.28
C GLY A 347 -15.49 30.27 -4.62
N ALA A 348 -16.76 30.11 -4.99
CA ALA A 348 -17.23 30.43 -6.35
C ALA A 348 -17.19 31.92 -6.71
N ASN A 349 -17.25 32.79 -5.71
CA ASN A 349 -17.26 34.25 -5.84
C ASN A 349 -16.28 34.91 -4.87
N GLU A 350 -15.35 34.14 -4.29
CA GLU A 350 -14.36 34.65 -3.36
C GLU A 350 -13.05 34.88 -4.12
N LYS A 351 -12.52 36.11 -4.04
CA LYS A 351 -11.25 36.47 -4.69
C LYS A 351 -10.04 35.98 -3.91
N ARG A 352 -10.27 35.53 -2.67
CA ARG A 352 -9.27 35.02 -1.74
C ARG A 352 -9.33 33.49 -1.72
N SER A 353 -8.20 32.86 -1.46
CA SER A 353 -8.09 31.41 -1.31
C SER A 353 -7.58 31.07 0.08
N LEU A 354 -8.06 29.97 0.65
CA LEU A 354 -7.65 29.54 1.98
C LEU A 354 -6.64 28.40 1.85
N VAL A 355 -5.45 28.55 2.43
CA VAL A 355 -4.47 27.46 2.51
C VAL A 355 -4.94 26.47 3.58
N LEU A 356 -5.15 25.21 3.18
CA LEU A 356 -5.56 24.13 4.08
C LEU A 356 -4.37 23.32 4.59
N LEU A 357 -3.40 23.07 3.71
CA LEU A 357 -2.25 22.22 4.00
C LEU A 357 -1.06 22.66 3.15
N ASN A 358 0.13 22.60 3.73
CA ASN A 358 1.38 22.76 3.00
C ASN A 358 2.33 21.62 3.39
N PHE A 359 2.60 20.74 2.42
CA PHE A 359 3.54 19.66 2.57
C PHE A 359 4.85 20.03 1.87
N LEU A 360 5.94 19.97 2.63
CA LEU A 360 7.29 20.21 2.14
C LEU A 360 8.12 18.94 2.34
N SER A 361 8.69 18.44 1.25
CA SER A 361 9.66 17.35 1.28
C SER A 361 10.98 17.87 1.87
N LYS A 362 11.75 16.98 2.51
CA LYS A 362 13.02 17.33 3.16
C LYS A 362 14.13 17.72 2.16
N SER A 363 13.93 17.54 0.84
CA SER A 363 14.94 17.95 -0.14
C SER A 363 14.85 19.47 -0.36
N GLU A 364 15.43 20.22 0.57
CA GLU A 364 15.62 21.66 0.47
C GLU A 364 16.58 21.97 -0.69
N GLN A 365 16.04 22.23 -1.88
CA GLN A 365 16.77 22.96 -2.92
C GLN A 365 15.89 23.55 -4.04
N GLU A 366 14.58 23.71 -3.86
CA GLU A 366 13.88 24.69 -4.70
C GLU A 366 14.31 26.10 -4.26
N CYS A 367 15.08 26.74 -5.15
CA CYS A 367 15.23 28.20 -5.20
C CYS A 367 13.84 28.82 -4.98
N GLN A 368 13.76 29.89 -4.18
CA GLN A 368 12.52 30.62 -3.90
C GLN A 368 12.00 31.29 -5.18
N ALA A 369 11.48 30.49 -6.11
CA ALA A 369 11.02 30.94 -7.41
C ALA A 369 9.66 31.64 -7.29
N HIS A 370 8.91 31.36 -6.22
CA HIS A 370 7.65 32.02 -5.91
C HIS A 370 7.48 32.28 -4.39
N PRO A 371 6.81 33.37 -3.96
CA PRO A 371 6.56 33.66 -2.54
C PRO A 371 5.80 32.56 -1.77
N LEU A 372 5.12 31.66 -2.48
CA LEU A 372 4.40 30.53 -1.88
C LEU A 372 5.33 29.37 -1.53
N ASP A 373 6.57 29.36 -2.03
CA ASP A 373 7.56 28.31 -1.76
C ASP A 373 8.19 28.48 -0.37
N SER A 374 8.09 29.68 0.21
CA SER A 374 8.54 30.00 1.57
C SER A 374 7.47 29.83 2.64
N LEU A 375 6.19 29.71 2.27
CA LEU A 375 5.13 29.45 3.26
C LEU A 375 5.45 28.16 4.03
N GLY A 376 5.30 28.19 5.35
CA GLY A 376 5.52 27.03 6.23
C GLY A 376 6.97 26.60 6.49
N ARG A 377 7.98 27.18 5.81
CA ARG A 377 9.40 26.78 6.00
C ARG A 377 9.92 27.02 7.41
N GLU A 378 9.51 28.10 8.07
CA GLU A 378 10.00 28.46 9.42
C GLU A 378 9.66 27.44 10.51
N LYS A 379 8.74 26.49 10.26
CA LYS A 379 8.38 25.42 11.21
C LYS A 379 8.51 23.99 10.66
N ALA A 380 8.84 23.82 9.37
CA ALA A 380 8.87 22.51 8.68
C ALA A 380 10.11 21.64 8.99
N VAL A 381 11.03 22.11 9.84
CA VAL A 381 12.23 21.37 10.27
C VAL A 381 11.90 20.00 10.90
N ARG A 382 10.62 19.71 11.22
CA ARG A 382 10.16 18.41 11.76
C ARG A 382 8.80 17.90 11.24
N GLY A 383 8.58 17.84 9.93
CA GLY A 383 7.44 17.09 9.33
C GLY A 383 6.26 17.94 8.86
N ILE A 384 5.08 17.32 8.69
CA ILE A 384 3.87 17.97 8.15
C ILE A 384 3.44 19.12 9.06
N VAL A 385 3.53 20.36 8.58
CA VAL A 385 3.05 21.54 9.30
C VAL A 385 1.70 21.94 8.75
N ARG A 386 0.63 21.77 9.55
CA ARG A 386 -0.69 22.35 9.25
C ARG A 386 -0.69 23.83 9.67
N GLN A 387 -0.71 24.72 8.70
CA GLN A 387 -0.89 26.15 8.93
C GLN A 387 -1.91 26.69 7.92
N THR A 388 -2.87 27.44 8.46
CA THR A 388 -3.94 28.07 7.67
C THR A 388 -3.56 29.52 7.40
N PHE A 389 -3.38 29.87 6.14
CA PHE A 389 -3.11 31.25 5.68
C PHE A 389 -4.20 31.68 4.70
N LEU A 390 -4.45 32.97 4.59
CA LEU A 390 -5.38 33.52 3.62
C LEU A 390 -4.62 34.20 2.49
N LEU A 391 -4.80 33.73 1.27
CA LEU A 391 -4.19 34.34 0.10
C LEU A 391 -5.14 35.36 -0.51
N ASP A 392 -4.65 36.58 -0.77
CA ASP A 392 -5.36 37.58 -1.55
C ASP A 392 -5.44 37.21 -3.05
N ALA A 393 -6.10 38.07 -3.83
CA ALA A 393 -6.24 37.88 -5.28
C ALA A 393 -4.90 37.90 -6.04
N GLN A 394 -3.83 38.39 -5.40
CA GLN A 394 -2.48 38.46 -5.94
C GLN A 394 -1.58 37.32 -5.41
N GLY A 395 -2.11 36.45 -4.54
CA GLY A 395 -1.39 35.31 -3.95
C GLY A 395 -0.50 35.69 -2.77
N ARG A 396 -0.75 36.83 -2.12
CA ARG A 396 -0.03 37.27 -0.92
C ARG A 396 -0.77 36.79 0.34
N PRO A 397 -0.05 36.23 1.34
CA PRO A 397 -0.63 35.76 2.59
C PRO A 397 -1.15 36.86 3.51
#